data_AF-A0A957RIV9-F1
#
_entry.id   AF-A0A957RIV9-F1
#
_cell.length_a   1.000
_cell.length_b   1.000
_cell.length_c   1.000
_cell.angle_alpha   90.00
_cell.angle_beta   90.00
_cell.angle_gamma   90.00
#
_symmetry.space_group_name_H-M   'P 1'
#
loop_
_entity.id
_entity.type
_entity.pdbx_description
1 polymer ?
#
loop_
_entity_poly.entity_id
_entity_poly.type
_entity_poly.pdbx_seq_one_letter_code
_entity_poly.pdbx_strand_id
1 'polypeptide(L)' 'MRIILYLGKGGVGKTTTAAASAIRCADLGYRTLVVSTDI' A
#
# COMPACT_ATOMS: atom_id res chain seq x y z
N MET A 1 0.20 -14.47 6.92
CA MET A 1 0.27 -13.56 5.75
C MET A 1 -0.90 -12.59 5.83
N ARG A 2 -0.68 -11.28 5.72
CA ARG A 2 -1.72 -10.24 5.84
C ARG A 2 -1.77 -9.41 4.57
N ILE A 3 -2.97 -9.14 4.06
CA ILE A 3 -3.20 -8.39 2.82
C ILE A 3 -3.97 -7.11 3.17
N ILE A 4 -3.54 -5.98 2.64
CA ILE A 4 -4.20 -4.68 2.80
C ILE A 4 -4.53 -4.15 1.40
N LEU A 5 -5.81 -3.87 1.16
CA LEU A 5 -6.33 -3.41 -0.12
C LEU A 5 -6.78 -1.95 0.00
N TYR A 6 -6.28 -1.09 -0.89
CA TYR A 6 -6.69 0.31 -1.00
C TYR A 6 -7.60 0.45 -2.20
N LEU A 7 -8.89 0.64 -1.95
CA LEU A 7 -9.95 0.76 -2.96
C LEU A 7 -10.54 2.17 -2.96
N GLY A 8 -11.07 2.60 -4.11
CA GLY A 8 -11.65 3.93 -4.28
C GLY A 8 -11.57 4.46 -5.71
N LYS A 9 -12.28 5.57 -5.97
CA LYS A 9 -12.33 6.23 -7.29
C LYS A 9 -10.94 6.71 -7.77
N GLY A 10 -10.83 7.10 -9.04
CA GLY A 10 -9.60 7.68 -9.59
C GLY A 10 -9.18 8.94 -8.83
N GLY A 11 -7.87 9.16 -8.65
CA GLY A 11 -7.33 10.39 -8.05
C GLY A 11 -7.45 10.53 -6.52
N VAL A 12 -8.05 9.58 -5.80
CA VAL A 12 -8.24 9.68 -4.33
C VAL A 12 -6.99 9.32 -3.49
N GLY A 13 -5.82 9.17 -4.12
CA GLY A 13 -4.55 8.93 -3.40
C GLY A 13 -4.26 7.49 -2.98
N LYS A 14 -4.94 6.48 -3.54
CA LYS A 14 -4.75 5.05 -3.19
C LYS A 14 -3.29 4.60 -3.26
N THR A 15 -2.61 4.96 -4.35
CA THR A 15 -1.22 4.60 -4.62
C THR A 15 -0.28 5.21 -3.59
N THR A 16 -0.48 6.48 -3.25
CA THR A 16 0.28 7.19 -2.22
C THR A 16 0.07 6.57 -0.84
N THR A 17 -1.18 6.28 -0.46
CA THR A 17 -1.50 5.67 0.84
C THR A 17 -0.97 4.24 0.94
N ALA A 18 -1.03 3.46 -0.13
CA ALA A 18 -0.45 2.12 -0.20
C ALA A 18 1.07 2.15 0.00
N ALA A 19 1.77 3.06 -0.67
CA ALA A 19 3.21 3.24 -0.51
C ALA A 19 3.60 3.68 0.91
N ALA A 20 2.91 4.68 1.47
CA ALA A 20 3.18 5.16 2.83
C ALA A 20 2.95 4.07 3.88
N SER A 21 1.90 3.27 3.71
CA SER A 21 1.61 2.16 4.62
C SER A 21 2.63 1.03 4.51
N ALA A 22 3.15 0.77 3.31
CA ALA A 22 4.20 -0.21 3.09
C ALA A 22 5.52 0.20 3.76
N ILE A 23 5.92 1.46 3.63
CA ILE A 23 7.10 2.01 4.33
C ILE A 23 6.92 1.83 5.83
N ARG A 24 5.78 2.24 6.39
CA ARG A 24 5.51 2.09 7.82
C ARG A 24 5.55 0.62 8.27
N CYS A 25 5.05 -0.31 7.46
CA CYS A 25 5.10 -1.74 7.78
C CYS A 25 6.54 -2.29 7.74
N ALA A 26 7.35 -1.84 6.79
CA ALA A 26 8.77 -2.19 6.72
C ALA A 26 9.55 -1.65 7.93
N ASP A 27 9.30 -0.40 8.34
CA ASP A 27 9.92 0.22 9.52
C ASP A 27 9.59 -0.52 10.83
N LEU A 28 8.41 -1.14 10.88
CA LEU A 28 7.99 -1.99 12.01
C LEU A 28 8.61 -3.40 11.96
N GLY A 29 9.48 -3.69 11.00
CA GLY A 29 10.18 -4.97 10.86
C GLY A 29 9.38 -6.05 10.13
N TYR A 30 8.24 -5.71 9.51
CA TYR A 30 7.48 -6.70 8.74
C TYR A 30 8.08 -6.87 7.35
N ARG A 31 8.23 -8.13 6.90
CA ARG A 31 8.49 -8.44 5.49
C ARG A 31 7.30 -7.94 4.66
N THR A 32 7.53 -6.83 3.96
CA THR A 32 6.48 -6.06 3.30
C THR A 32 6.71 -6.04 1.79
N LEU A 33 5.65 -6.29 1.03
CA LEU A 33 5.61 -6.12 -0.42
C LEU A 33 4.46 -5.15 -0.73
N VAL A 34 4.74 -4.13 -1.53
CA VAL A 34 3.73 -3.23 -2.08
C VAL A 34 3.58 -3.48 -3.56
N VAL A 35 2.34 -3.58 -4.03
CA VAL A 35 2.01 -3.77 -5.44
C VAL A 35 0.93 -2.74 -5.78
N SER A 36 1.11 -2.03 -6.90
CA SER A 36 0.04 -1.23 -7.51
C SER A 36 -0.45 -1.94 -8.76
N THR A 37 -1.76 -1.84 -9.02
CA THR A 37 -2.41 -2.38 -10.23
C THR A 37 -2.99 -1.26 -11.09
N ASP A 38 -2.44 -0.05 -10.97
CA ASP A 38 -2.69 1.02 -11.94
C ASP A 38 -2.12 0.59 -13.32
N ILE A 39 -2.80 0.98 -14.41
CA ILE A 39 -2.32 0.84 -15.80
C ILE A 39 -1.52 2.08 -16.18
#